data_AF-A0A0R0LRZ9-F1
#
_entry.id   AF-A0A0R0LRZ9-F1
#
_cell.length_a   1.000
_cell.length_b   1.000
_cell.length_c   1.000
_cell.angle_alpha   90.00
_cell.angle_beta   90.00
_cell.angle_gamma   90.00
#
_symmetry.space_group_name_H-M   'P 1'
#
loop_
_entity.id
_entity.type
_entity.pdbx_description
1 polymer ?
#
loop_
_entity_poly.entity_id
_entity_poly.type
_entity_poly.pdbx_seq_one_letter_code
_entity_poly.pdbx_strand_id
1 'polypeptide(L)'
;MTAAKKLKTVKMYLKKQIAEDESFLFITNFTILGKMIKTHLTFHNCMEKSAAEQLYKCFLSEMRKLHPNVQNGQYATNYNIKASIVGPFNLLVEFR
;
A
#
# COMPACT_ATOMS: atom_id res chain seq x y z
N MET A 1 12.54 11.36 -3.71
CA MET A 1 11.50 11.41 -2.63
C MET A 1 10.90 10.02 -2.48
N THR A 2 10.96 9.42 -1.29
CA THR A 2 10.53 8.03 -1.04
C THR A 2 9.02 7.85 -1.23
N ALA A 3 8.56 6.63 -1.55
CA ALA A 3 7.14 6.32 -1.72
C ALA A 3 6.29 6.72 -0.49
N ALA A 4 6.83 6.53 0.72
CA ALA A 4 6.22 6.96 1.97
C ALA A 4 5.94 8.48 2.02
N LYS A 5 6.92 9.30 1.60
CA LYS A 5 6.74 10.76 1.51
C LYS A 5 5.72 11.14 0.45
N LYS A 6 5.73 10.46 -0.71
CA LYS A 6 4.76 10.72 -1.78
C LYS A 6 3.32 10.42 -1.32
N LEU A 7 3.11 9.33 -0.58
CA LEU A 7 1.80 8.95 -0.06
C LEU A 7 1.17 10.03 0.82
N LYS A 8 1.95 10.67 1.72
CA LYS A 8 1.43 11.75 2.58
C LYS A 8 0.95 12.98 1.82
N THR A 9 1.49 13.20 0.62
CA THR A 9 1.15 14.33 -0.26
C THR A 9 0.09 14.01 -1.31
N VAL A 10 -0.44 12.78 -1.30
CA VAL A 10 -1.50 12.39 -2.24
C VAL A 10 -2.76 13.19 -1.93
N LYS A 11 -3.31 13.82 -2.97
CA LYS A 11 -4.60 14.51 -2.90
C LYS A 11 -5.72 13.48 -3.01
N MET A 12 -6.58 13.44 -2.01
CA MET A 12 -7.80 12.63 -1.97
C MET A 12 -9.02 13.51 -2.32
N TYR A 13 -10.15 12.89 -2.69
CA TYR A 13 -11.33 13.58 -3.23
C TYR A 13 -11.75 14.84 -2.45
N LEU A 14 -11.69 14.81 -1.12
CA LEU A 14 -12.05 15.95 -0.25
C LEU A 14 -10.87 16.52 0.54
N LYS A 15 -9.64 16.04 0.32
CA LYS A 15 -8.49 16.39 1.16
C LYS A 15 -7.23 16.59 0.33
N LYS A 16 -6.55 17.72 0.55
CA LYS A 16 -5.25 18.00 -0.10
C LYS A 16 -4.11 17.14 0.46
N GLN A 17 -4.24 16.66 1.70
CA GLN A 17 -3.29 15.81 2.40
C GLN A 17 -4.01 14.95 3.44
N ILE A 18 -3.40 13.82 3.82
CA ILE A 18 -3.92 12.94 4.88
C ILE A 18 -3.54 13.55 6.24
N ALA A 19 -4.52 13.76 7.10
CA ALA A 19 -4.33 14.40 8.40
C ALA A 19 -3.52 13.51 9.35
N GLU A 20 -3.04 14.05 10.46
CA GLU A 20 -2.18 13.32 11.41
C GLU A 20 -2.95 12.39 12.36
N ASP A 21 -4.22 12.70 12.60
CA ASP A 21 -5.16 11.95 13.43
C ASP A 21 -5.83 10.78 12.69
N GLU A 22 -5.78 10.77 11.36
CA GLU A 22 -6.21 9.63 10.55
C GLU A 22 -5.30 8.43 10.79
N SER A 23 -5.77 7.22 10.48
CA SER A 23 -4.99 5.99 10.64
C SER A 23 -4.74 5.33 9.29
N PHE A 24 -3.54 4.78 9.10
CA PHE A 24 -3.24 3.91 7.95
C PHE A 24 -3.30 2.44 8.35
N LEU A 25 -3.86 1.62 7.46
CA LEU A 25 -3.68 0.17 7.48
C LEU A 25 -2.96 -0.25 6.19
N PHE A 26 -1.72 -0.74 6.32
CA PHE A 26 -0.95 -1.24 5.19
C PHE A 26 -1.03 -2.76 5.08
N ILE A 27 -1.54 -3.25 3.96
CA ILE A 27 -1.57 -4.68 3.63
C ILE A 27 -0.76 -4.90 2.35
N THR A 28 0.14 -5.88 2.37
CA THR A 28 0.89 -6.26 1.16
C THR A 28 0.00 -6.98 0.17
N ASN A 29 0.03 -6.55 -1.09
CA ASN A 29 -0.73 -7.19 -2.15
C ASN A 29 0.07 -7.22 -3.46
N PHE A 30 0.72 -8.35 -3.74
CA PHE A 30 1.49 -8.52 -4.99
C PHE A 30 0.59 -8.68 -6.22
N THR A 31 -0.69 -9.05 -6.04
CA THR A 31 -1.56 -9.35 -7.18
C THR A 31 -1.91 -8.13 -8.02
N ILE A 32 -1.75 -6.93 -7.44
CA ILE A 32 -1.90 -5.63 -8.14
C ILE A 32 -0.94 -5.52 -9.34
N LEU A 33 0.23 -6.17 -9.29
CA LEU A 33 1.21 -6.18 -10.37
C LEU A 33 1.04 -7.35 -11.35
N GLY A 34 -0.02 -8.15 -11.17
CA GLY A 34 -0.35 -9.25 -12.07
C GLY A 34 -0.66 -8.75 -13.48
N LYS A 35 -0.05 -9.39 -14.49
CA LYS A 35 -0.35 -9.14 -15.90
C LYS A 35 -1.10 -10.31 -16.49
N MET A 36 -2.21 -10.02 -17.15
CA MET A 36 -2.98 -11.01 -17.90
C MET A 36 -2.27 -11.31 -19.23
N ILE A 37 -1.97 -12.58 -19.48
CA ILE A 37 -1.47 -13.09 -20.75
C ILE A 37 -2.48 -14.13 -21.23
N LYS A 38 -3.21 -13.81 -22.31
CA LYS A 38 -4.37 -14.58 -22.78
C LYS A 38 -5.40 -14.73 -21.64
N THR A 39 -5.57 -15.94 -21.11
CA THR A 39 -6.52 -16.31 -20.07
C THR A 39 -5.86 -16.51 -18.70
N HIS A 40 -4.55 -16.29 -18.57
CA HIS A 40 -3.79 -16.56 -17.35
C HIS A 40 -3.21 -15.28 -16.75
N LEU A 41 -3.23 -15.18 -15.42
CA LEU A 41 -2.53 -14.13 -14.70
C LEU A 41 -1.07 -14.55 -14.49
N THR A 42 -0.15 -13.64 -14.73
CA THR A 42 1.30 -13.87 -14.56
C THR A 42 1.90 -12.79 -13.67
N PHE A 43 2.90 -13.17 -12.87
CA PHE A 43 3.51 -12.30 -11.86
C PHE A 43 5.00 -12.08 -12.07
N HIS A 44 5.50 -12.27 -13.29
CA HIS A 44 6.92 -12.18 -13.64
C HIS A 44 7.55 -10.79 -13.38
N ASN A 45 6.74 -9.73 -13.29
CA ASN A 45 7.21 -8.38 -12.95
C ASN A 45 7.18 -8.10 -11.43
N CYS A 46 6.72 -9.06 -10.62
CA CYS A 46 6.73 -8.90 -9.18
C CYS A 46 8.15 -9.05 -8.66
N MET A 47 8.44 -8.31 -7.59
CA MET A 47 9.68 -8.45 -6.85
C MET A 47 9.75 -9.82 -6.16
N GLU A 48 10.95 -10.39 -6.09
CA GLU A 48 11.24 -11.62 -5.34
C GLU A 48 10.80 -11.52 -3.88
N LYS A 49 10.36 -12.64 -3.30
CA LYS A 49 9.67 -12.67 -2.00
C LYS A 49 10.48 -11.99 -0.88
N SER A 50 11.78 -12.29 -0.77
CA SER A 50 12.66 -11.77 0.28
C SER A 50 12.91 -10.27 0.11
N ALA A 51 13.16 -9.81 -1.12
CA ALA A 51 13.35 -8.41 -1.43
C ALA A 51 12.06 -7.60 -1.19
N ALA A 52 10.90 -8.14 -1.54
CA ALA A 52 9.61 -7.51 -1.32
C ALA A 52 9.28 -7.38 0.18
N GLU A 53 9.66 -8.37 0.99
CA GLU A 53 9.50 -8.29 2.45
C GLU A 53 10.38 -7.19 3.06
N GLN A 54 11.64 -7.10 2.63
CA GLN A 54 12.56 -6.06 3.08
C GLN A 54 12.07 -4.67 2.67
N LEU A 55 11.62 -4.52 1.42
CA LEU A 55 11.04 -3.28 0.93
C LEU A 55 9.82 -2.86 1.76
N TYR A 56 8.93 -3.81 2.06
CA TYR A 56 7.76 -3.55 2.88
C TYR A 56 8.12 -3.10 4.30
N LYS A 57 9.08 -3.79 4.95
CA LYS A 57 9.59 -3.39 6.28
C LYS A 57 10.22 -2.00 6.26
N CYS A 58 11.00 -1.69 5.24
CA CYS A 58 11.61 -0.37 5.05
C CYS A 58 10.52 0.71 4.87
N PHE A 59 9.54 0.45 4.00
CA PHE A 59 8.41 1.36 3.77
C PHE A 59 7.63 1.65 5.06
N LEU A 60 7.31 0.61 5.84
CA LEU A 60 6.62 0.78 7.13
C LEU A 60 7.44 1.59 8.13
N SER A 61 8.75 1.36 8.19
CA SER A 61 9.66 2.13 9.05
C SER A 61 9.62 3.62 8.70
N GLU A 62 9.70 3.96 7.41
CA GLU A 62 9.60 5.34 6.95
C GLU A 62 8.21 5.95 7.20
N MET A 63 7.13 5.20 7.00
CA MET A 63 5.78 5.68 7.28
C MET A 63 5.57 6.00 8.76
N ARG A 64 6.08 5.15 9.67
CA ARG A 64 5.98 5.38 11.13
C ARG A 64 6.75 6.61 11.60
N LYS A 65 7.83 6.99 10.91
CA LYS A 65 8.54 8.26 11.19
C LYS A 65 7.71 9.48 10.77
N LEU A 66 6.87 9.34 9.74
CA LEU A 66 6.10 10.42 9.14
C LEU A 66 4.68 10.53 9.68
N HIS A 67 4.18 9.50 10.36
CA HIS A 67 2.80 9.44 10.79
C HIS A 67 2.63 8.51 12.00
N PRO A 68 1.98 8.98 13.10
CA PRO A 68 1.94 8.24 14.36
C PRO A 68 1.03 7.00 14.29
N ASN A 69 -0.06 7.05 13.53
CA ASN A 69 -1.12 6.04 13.55
C ASN A 69 -1.00 5.08 12.36
N VAL A 70 0.02 4.21 12.42
CA VAL A 70 0.28 3.22 11.37
C VAL A 70 0.05 1.80 11.88
N GLN A 71 -0.94 1.13 11.30
CA GLN A 71 -1.20 -0.30 11.44
C GLN A 71 -0.77 -1.04 10.17
N ASN A 72 -0.47 -2.33 10.32
CA ASN A 72 -0.03 -3.15 9.19
C ASN A 72 -0.38 -4.62 9.39
N GLY A 73 -0.54 -5.34 8.29
CA GLY A 73 -0.55 -6.81 8.28
C GLY A 73 0.86 -7.38 8.42
N GLN A 74 0.95 -8.63 8.88
CA GLN A 74 2.05 -9.54 8.63
C GLN A 74 2.22 -9.87 7.14
N TYR A 75 3.47 -9.82 6.66
CA TYR A 75 3.82 -10.15 5.28
C TYR A 75 3.47 -11.60 4.93
N ALA A 76 3.11 -11.86 3.66
CA ALA A 76 2.88 -13.20 3.10
C ALA A 76 1.90 -14.08 3.91
N THR A 77 0.90 -13.47 4.52
CA THR A 77 -0.15 -14.15 5.29
C THR A 77 -1.50 -13.93 4.60
N ASN A 78 -2.39 -14.92 4.71
CA ASN A 78 -3.75 -14.80 4.21
C ASN A 78 -4.58 -13.88 5.12
N TYR A 79 -5.25 -12.89 4.53
CA TYR A 79 -6.07 -11.93 5.26
C TYR A 79 -7.54 -12.04 4.90
N ASN A 80 -8.37 -11.96 5.94
CA ASN A 80 -9.79 -11.62 5.81
C ASN A 80 -9.96 -10.14 6.22
N ILE A 81 -9.90 -9.25 5.24
CA ILE A 81 -10.03 -7.80 5.48
C ILE A 81 -11.53 -7.44 5.52
N LYS A 82 -11.97 -6.86 6.63
CA LYS A 82 -13.32 -6.29 6.76
C LYS A 82 -13.19 -4.77 6.84
N ALA A 83 -13.93 -4.05 6.01
CA ALA A 83 -13.95 -2.60 5.99
C ALA A 83 -15.37 -2.07 5.87
N SER A 84 -15.67 -1.02 6.64
CA SER A 84 -16.84 -0.17 6.43
C SER A 84 -16.37 1.08 5.71
N ILE A 85 -16.96 1.41 4.56
CA ILE A 85 -16.48 2.46 3.68
C ILE A 85 -17.53 3.55 3.56
N VAL A 86 -17.14 4.79 3.83
CA VAL A 86 -18.00 5.97 3.65
C VAL A 86 -17.89 6.45 2.21
N GLY A 87 -18.81 5.97 1.36
CA GLY A 87 -18.73 6.07 -0.11
C GLY A 87 -17.60 5.18 -0.68
N PRO A 88 -17.54 4.88 -1.99
CA PRO A 88 -16.36 4.23 -2.57
C PRO A 88 -15.38 5.28 -3.11
N PHE A 89 -14.20 5.40 -2.50
CA PHE A 89 -13.07 6.14 -3.06
C PHE A 89 -11.88 5.19 -3.19
N ASN A 90 -11.55 4.81 -4.43
CA ASN A 90 -10.40 3.97 -4.74
C ASN A 90 -9.39 4.79 -5.54
N LEU A 91 -8.12 4.72 -5.15
CA LEU A 91 -7.04 5.42 -5.82
C LEU A 91 -5.89 4.45 -6.12
N LEU A 92 -5.50 4.39 -7.38
CA LEU A 92 -4.28 3.69 -7.81
C LEU A 92 -3.17 4.72 -7.99
N VAL A 93 -2.05 4.53 -7.28
CA VAL A 93 -0.88 5.41 -7.38
C VAL A 93 0.35 4.57 -7.71
N GLU A 94 1.05 4.96 -8.78
CA GLU A 94 2.35 4.41 -9.13
C GLU A 94 3.46 5.37 -8.68
N PHE A 95 4.25 4.97 -7.70
CA PHE A 95 5.40 5.75 -7.25
C PHE A 95 6.63 5.37 -8.09
N ARG A 96 6.84 6.09 -9.21
CA ARG A 96 8.08 6.04 -9.99
C ARG A 96 9.27 6.65 -9.26
#